data_AF-A0A929TPP1-F1
#
_entry.id   AF-A0A929TPP1-F1
#
_cell.length_a   1.000
_cell.length_b   1.000
_cell.length_c   1.000
_cell.angle_alpha   90.00
_cell.angle_beta   90.00
_cell.angle_gamma   90.00
#
_symmetry.space_group_name_H-M   'P 1'
#
loop_
_entity.id
_entity.type
_entity.pdbx_description
1 polymer ?
#
loop_
_entity_poly.entity_id
_entity_poly.type
_entity_poly.pdbx_seq_one_letter_code
_entity_poly.pdbx_strand_id
1 'polypeptide(L)'
;MTVLGAGIFPAVQAVEDGMPPEEIVKNMSLESLCSFFEQNQAECLVLGCTHFPYFATALQKVTKLKIIDPAYEMYQRCKRENSSD
;
A
#
# COMPACT_ATOMS: atom_id res chain seq x y z
N MET A 1 -18.01 -10.51 3.66
CA MET A 1 -16.63 -10.04 3.43
C MET A 1 -16.70 -8.94 2.40
N THR A 2 -16.39 -7.70 2.80
CA THR A 2 -16.43 -6.53 1.91
C THR A 2 -15.02 -6.23 1.46
N VAL A 3 -14.83 -5.98 0.16
CA VAL A 3 -13.56 -5.53 -0.39
C VAL A 3 -13.81 -4.19 -1.08
N LEU A 4 -13.02 -3.20 -0.72
CA LEU A 4 -13.03 -1.88 -1.34
C LEU A 4 -11.75 -1.73 -2.15
N GLY A 5 -11.87 -1.18 -3.36
CA GLY A 5 -10.75 -0.99 -4.26
C GLY A 5 -10.70 0.45 -4.77
N ALA A 6 -9.49 0.95 -4.95
CA ALA A 6 -9.22 2.21 -5.62
C ALA A 6 -8.01 2.04 -6.56
N GLY A 7 -8.09 2.63 -7.74
CA GLY A 7 -6.99 2.68 -8.70
C GLY A 7 -6.42 4.09 -8.80
N ILE A 8 -5.10 4.21 -8.79
CA ILE A 8 -4.40 5.50 -8.87
C ILE A 8 -3.23 5.37 -9.84
N PHE A 9 -3.53 5.39 -11.13
CA PHE A 9 -2.50 5.33 -12.17
C PHE A 9 -1.45 6.46 -12.06
N PRO A 10 -1.83 7.72 -11.73
CA PRO A 10 -0.83 8.78 -11.55
C PRO A 10 0.23 8.45 -10.50
N ALA A 11 -0.10 7.69 -9.44
CA ALA A 11 0.85 7.32 -8.41
C ALA A 11 1.98 6.45 -8.95
N VAL A 12 1.68 5.61 -9.95
CA VAL A 12 2.69 4.80 -10.64
C VAL A 12 3.67 5.71 -11.38
N GLN A 13 3.16 6.67 -12.17
CA GLN A 13 4.01 7.62 -12.89
C GLN A 13 4.87 8.45 -11.93
N ALA A 14 4.30 8.91 -10.82
CA ALA A 14 5.05 9.70 -9.84
C ALA A 14 6.21 8.90 -9.19
N VAL A 15 6.03 7.59 -8.97
CA VAL A 15 7.11 6.71 -8.52
C VAL A 15 8.19 6.59 -9.61
N GLU A 16 7.80 6.38 -10.86
CA GLU A 16 8.74 6.26 -11.99
C GLU A 16 9.52 7.55 -12.25
N ASP A 17 8.89 8.71 -12.02
CA ASP A 17 9.51 10.03 -12.15
C ASP A 17 10.41 10.38 -10.94
N GLY A 18 10.49 9.51 -9.93
CA GLY A 18 11.33 9.69 -8.75
C GLY A 18 10.79 10.72 -7.76
N MET A 19 9.48 10.98 -7.76
CA MET A 19 8.85 11.90 -6.80
C MET A 19 9.02 11.38 -5.36
N PRO A 20 9.35 12.25 -4.38
CA PRO A 20 9.49 11.83 -2.99
C PRO A 20 8.22 11.16 -2.43
N PRO A 21 8.33 10.10 -1.61
CA PRO A 21 7.18 9.39 -1.04
C PRO A 21 6.15 10.28 -0.34
N GLU A 22 6.59 11.22 0.48
CA GLU A 22 5.73 12.17 1.18
C GLU A 22 4.96 13.08 0.20
N GLU A 23 5.58 13.46 -0.92
CA GLU A 23 4.93 14.25 -1.95
C GLU A 23 3.89 13.43 -2.72
N ILE A 24 4.15 12.15 -3.01
CA ILE A 24 3.15 11.25 -3.62
C ILE A 24 1.91 11.14 -2.73
N VAL A 25 2.11 10.88 -1.42
CA VAL A 25 1.02 10.77 -0.45
C VAL A 25 0.19 12.05 -0.39
N LYS A 26 0.87 13.21 -0.36
CA LYS A 26 0.23 14.53 -0.31
C LYS A 26 -0.50 14.88 -1.61
N ASN A 27 0.21 14.85 -2.74
CA ASN A 27 -0.27 15.33 -4.04
C ASN A 27 -1.45 14.49 -4.56
N MET A 28 -1.55 13.23 -4.14
CA MET A 28 -2.65 12.33 -4.52
C MET A 28 -3.72 12.18 -3.45
N SER A 29 -3.64 12.99 -2.39
CA SER A 29 -4.60 12.99 -1.28
C SER A 29 -4.84 11.58 -0.70
N LEU A 30 -3.76 10.78 -0.57
CA LEU A 30 -3.87 9.39 -0.14
C LEU A 30 -4.38 9.28 1.30
N GLU A 31 -4.16 10.30 2.14
CA GLU A 31 -4.76 10.39 3.48
C GLU A 31 -6.30 10.37 3.43
N SER A 32 -6.90 11.13 2.51
CA SER A 32 -8.36 11.14 2.33
C SER A 32 -8.88 9.80 1.84
N LEU A 33 -8.13 9.14 0.95
CA LEU A 33 -8.47 7.80 0.49
C LEU A 33 -8.36 6.76 1.61
N CYS A 34 -7.30 6.80 2.42
CA CYS A 34 -7.18 5.96 3.61
C CYS A 34 -8.33 6.21 4.58
N SER A 35 -8.68 7.47 4.82
CA SER A 35 -9.82 7.86 5.67
C SER A 35 -11.14 7.26 5.17
N PHE A 36 -11.36 7.22 3.85
CA PHE A 36 -12.52 6.56 3.26
C PHE A 36 -12.55 5.06 3.61
N PHE A 37 -11.41 4.36 3.49
CA PHE A 37 -11.36 2.94 3.86
C PHE A 37 -11.56 2.71 5.36
N GLU A 38 -10.97 3.56 6.20
CA GLU A 38 -11.15 3.51 7.67
C GLU A 38 -12.63 3.70 8.06
N GLN A 39 -13.32 4.67 7.47
CA GLN A 39 -14.75 4.94 7.73
C GLN A 39 -15.64 3.77 7.30
N ASN A 40 -15.23 3.02 6.29
CA ASN A 40 -15.92 1.80 5.86
C ASN A 40 -15.44 0.54 6.61
N GLN A 41 -14.76 0.72 7.75
CA GLN A 41 -14.35 -0.38 8.65
C GLN A 41 -13.39 -1.38 7.98
N ALA A 42 -12.58 -0.95 7.03
CA ALA A 42 -11.51 -1.78 6.50
C ALA A 42 -10.54 -2.18 7.63
N GLU A 43 -10.10 -3.44 7.65
CA GLU A 43 -9.18 -3.95 8.66
C GLU A 43 -7.71 -3.73 8.27
N CYS A 44 -7.43 -3.65 6.96
CA CYS A 44 -6.11 -3.47 6.40
C CYS A 44 -6.16 -2.81 5.02
N LEU A 45 -5.02 -2.29 4.58
CA LEU A 45 -4.82 -1.77 3.24
C LEU A 45 -3.82 -2.66 2.49
N VAL A 46 -4.23 -3.22 1.36
CA VAL A 46 -3.36 -4.05 0.51
C VAL A 46 -2.74 -3.18 -0.58
N LEU A 47 -1.41 -3.22 -0.71
CA LEU A 47 -0.69 -2.54 -1.79
C LEU A 47 -0.85 -3.34 -3.09
N GLY A 48 -1.86 -3.00 -3.88
CA GLY A 48 -2.23 -3.71 -5.11
C GLY A 48 -1.33 -3.48 -6.33
N CYS A 49 -0.21 -2.75 -6.20
CA CYS A 49 0.72 -2.47 -7.29
C CYS A 49 2.16 -2.64 -6.78
N THR A 50 3.03 -3.19 -7.62
CA THR A 50 4.46 -3.41 -7.31
C THR A 50 5.22 -2.12 -7.03
N HIS A 51 4.72 -0.96 -7.47
CA HIS A 51 5.32 0.35 -7.20
C HIS A 51 4.98 0.88 -5.80
N PHE A 52 3.84 0.50 -5.24
CA PHE A 52 3.32 1.12 -4.01
C PHE A 52 4.14 0.84 -2.74
N PRO A 53 4.92 -0.27 -2.61
CA PRO A 53 5.88 -0.41 -1.52
C PRO A 53 6.85 0.76 -1.38
N TYR A 54 7.17 1.47 -2.48
CA TYR A 54 8.05 2.64 -2.47
C TYR A 54 7.63 3.72 -1.47
N PHE A 55 6.33 4.00 -1.37
CA PHE A 55 5.80 5.03 -0.47
C PHE A 55 5.04 4.47 0.74
N ALA A 56 5.15 3.16 1.01
CA ALA A 56 4.42 2.49 2.08
C ALA A 56 4.70 3.10 3.46
N THR A 57 5.96 3.44 3.76
CA THR A 57 6.33 4.08 5.04
C THR A 57 5.72 5.47 5.19
N ALA A 58 5.67 6.26 4.11
CA ALA A 58 5.02 7.56 4.12
C ALA A 58 3.49 7.42 4.29
N LEU A 59 2.90 6.44 3.59
CA LEU A 59 1.48 6.13 3.68
C LEU A 59 1.08 5.67 5.10
N GLN A 60 1.91 4.85 5.76
CA GLN A 60 1.65 4.37 7.12
C GLN A 60 1.59 5.51 8.15
N LYS A 61 2.25 6.65 7.89
CA LYS A 61 2.18 7.84 8.77
C LYS A 61 0.81 8.51 8.75
N VAL A 62 0.02 8.31 7.69
CA VAL A 62 -1.27 8.99 7.47
C VAL A 62 -2.49 8.05 7.58
N THR A 63 -2.30 6.80 8.00
CA THR A 63 -3.39 5.85 8.24
C THR A 63 -3.12 4.96 9.44
N LYS A 64 -4.20 4.57 10.12
CA LYS A 64 -4.17 3.55 11.19
C LYS A 64 -4.30 2.13 10.65
N LEU A 65 -4.68 1.98 9.37
CA LEU A 65 -4.79 0.68 8.73
C LEU A 65 -3.42 0.02 8.65
N LYS A 66 -3.38 -1.28 8.95
CA LYS A 66 -2.19 -2.09 8.70
C LYS A 66 -1.99 -2.17 7.19
N ILE A 67 -0.84 -1.70 6.71
CA ILE A 67 -0.46 -1.86 5.31
C ILE A 67 0.12 -3.26 5.10
N ILE A 68 -0.34 -3.93 4.05
CA ILE A 68 0.12 -5.25 3.64
C ILE A 68 0.78 -5.11 2.26
N ASP A 69 2.05 -5.50 2.17
CA ASP A 69 2.76 -5.67 0.91
C ASP A 69 2.69 -7.16 0.47
N PRO A 70 1.93 -7.47 -0.59
CA PRO A 70 1.82 -8.84 -1.09
C PRO A 70 3.16 -9.44 -1.52
N ALA A 71 4.10 -8.64 -2.02
CA ALA A 71 5.40 -9.15 -2.46
C ALA A 71 6.22 -9.67 -1.28
N TYR A 72 6.21 -8.94 -0.16
CA TYR A 72 6.86 -9.37 1.08
C TYR A 72 6.20 -10.61 1.68
N GLU A 73 4.87 -10.66 1.74
CA GLU A 73 4.15 -11.84 2.26
C GLU A 73 4.40 -13.10 1.41
N MET A 74 4.46 -12.93 0.09
CA MET A 74 4.82 -14.01 -0.84
C MET A 74 6.25 -14.51 -0.60
N TYR A 75 7.21 -13.60 -0.45
CA TYR A 75 8.59 -13.97 -0.10
C TYR A 75 8.67 -14.75 1.21
N GLN A 76 7.98 -14.31 2.26
CA GLN A 76 7.96 -15.02 3.56
C GLN A 76 7.31 -16.40 3.47
N ARG A 77 6.31 -16.56 2.60
CA ARG A 77 5.73 -17.87 2.32
C ARG A 77 6.73 -18.81 1.65
N CYS A 78 7.40 -18.36 0.59
CA CYS A 78 8.41 -19.16 -0.11
C CYS A 78 9.57 -19.56 0.82
N LYS A 79 10.01 -18.68 1.72
CA LYS A 79 11.05 -19.03 2.70
C LYS A 79 10.62 -20.16 3.64
N ARG A 80 9.37 -20.15 4.12
CA ARG A 80 8.86 -21.17 5.04
C ARG A 80 8.75 -22.52 4.36
N GLU A 81 8.27 -22.53 3.11
CA GLU A 81 8.19 -23.74 2.29
C GLU A 81 9.60 -24.34 2.06
N ASN A 82 10.60 -23.51 1.75
CA ASN A 82 11.99 -23.95 1.55
C ASN A 82 12.78 -24.26 2.84
N SER A 83 12.24 -23.98 4.03
CA SER A 83 12.90 -24.28 5.32
C SER A 83 12.37 -25.59 5.94
N SER A 84 11.49 -26.29 5.23
CA SER A 84 10.86 -27.55 5.65
C SER A 84 11.56 -28.78 5.05
N ASP A 85 12.67 -28.58 4.33
CA ASP A 85 13.58 -29.60 3.78
C ASP A 85 14.87 -29.71 4.61
#